data_AF-A0A1Z8W6R4-F1
#
_entry.id   AF-A0A1Z8W6R4-F1
#
_cell.length_a   1.000
_cell.length_b   1.000
_cell.length_c   1.000
_cell.angle_alpha   90.00
_cell.angle_beta   90.00
_cell.angle_gamma   90.00
#
_symmetry.space_group_name_H-M   'P 1'
#
loop_
_entity.id
_entity.type
_entity.pdbx_description
1 polymer ?
#
loop_
_entity_poly.entity_id
_entity_poly.type
_entity_poly.pdbx_seq_one_letter_code
_entity_poly.pdbx_strand_id
1 'polypeptide(L)'
;MIYDRLKFPVFPVHTDEVLLADGILWIENQVLDDTNMKGKTLGRRRLQSPMKSIYPIKYMLKDIPSYLNHQGKYYIDNSGYFFRKDKKYNIPLKYHKILRVDKKVIATVLWIKDCPFPFTLERPLPESCTWAGILYREGIPWILYDVSEDKKKDTWRKV
;
A
#
# COMPACT_ATOMS: atom_id res chain seq x y z
N MET A 1 -8.76 -1.99 -11.02
CA MET A 1 -7.28 -2.08 -11.15
C MET A 1 -6.76 -3.14 -10.19
N ILE A 2 -5.50 -3.60 -10.29
CA ILE A 2 -4.99 -4.66 -9.38
C ILE A 2 -5.08 -4.25 -7.90
N TYR A 3 -4.89 -2.95 -7.59
CA TYR A 3 -4.91 -2.43 -6.21
C TYR A 3 -6.23 -2.68 -5.46
N ASP A 4 -7.36 -2.80 -6.18
CA ASP A 4 -8.67 -3.06 -5.56
C ASP A 4 -8.80 -4.51 -5.04
N ARG A 5 -7.94 -5.41 -5.56
CA ARG A 5 -7.94 -6.84 -5.20
C ARG A 5 -6.89 -7.18 -4.14
N LEU A 6 -5.82 -6.38 -4.04
CA LEU A 6 -4.72 -6.61 -3.10
C LEU A 6 -5.20 -6.48 -1.64
N LYS A 7 -4.75 -7.41 -0.80
CA LYS A 7 -4.97 -7.35 0.64
C LYS A 7 -3.76 -6.73 1.32
N PHE A 8 -3.88 -5.46 1.70
CA PHE A 8 -2.83 -4.78 2.44
C PHE A 8 -2.70 -5.31 3.89
N PRO A 9 -1.51 -5.24 4.51
CA PRO A 9 -0.25 -4.73 3.93
C PRO A 9 0.32 -5.63 2.82
N VAL A 10 1.16 -5.05 1.96
CA VAL A 10 1.95 -5.80 0.97
C VAL A 10 3.42 -5.74 1.33
N PHE A 11 4.15 -6.80 1.00
CA PHE A 11 5.52 -7.02 1.43
C PHE A 11 6.43 -7.16 0.22
N PRO A 12 7.45 -6.31 0.05
CA PRO A 12 8.40 -6.43 -1.04
C PRO A 12 9.20 -7.72 -0.95
N VAL A 13 9.43 -8.31 -2.11
CA VAL A 13 10.24 -9.50 -2.31
C VAL A 13 11.32 -9.17 -3.34
N HIS A 14 12.50 -9.78 -3.18
CA HIS A 14 13.68 -9.43 -3.98
C HIS A 14 13.72 -10.09 -5.37
N THR A 15 12.99 -11.19 -5.60
CA THR A 15 13.00 -11.98 -6.83
C THR A 15 11.61 -12.50 -7.19
N ASP A 16 11.40 -12.89 -8.45
CA ASP A 16 10.27 -13.69 -8.94
C ASP A 16 10.58 -15.17 -9.14
N GLU A 17 11.79 -15.60 -8.80
CA GLU A 17 12.15 -17.01 -8.69
C GLU A 17 11.51 -17.60 -7.43
N VAL A 18 10.21 -17.85 -7.51
CA VAL A 18 9.39 -18.43 -6.45
C VAL A 18 8.91 -19.82 -6.86
N LEU A 19 8.90 -20.75 -5.92
CA LEU A 19 8.42 -22.12 -6.13
C LEU A 19 7.27 -22.39 -5.17
N LEU A 20 6.09 -22.73 -5.69
CA LEU A 20 4.99 -23.24 -4.88
C LEU A 20 5.03 -24.77 -4.94
N ALA A 21 5.31 -25.41 -3.81
CA ALA A 21 5.33 -26.86 -3.69
C ALA A 21 4.67 -27.28 -2.36
N ASP A 22 3.74 -28.23 -2.44
CA ASP A 22 3.03 -28.79 -1.28
C ASP A 22 2.43 -27.74 -0.33
N GLY A 23 1.84 -26.69 -0.89
CA GLY A 23 1.24 -25.61 -0.11
C GLY A 23 2.23 -24.63 0.54
N ILE A 24 3.53 -24.75 0.24
CA ILE A 24 4.58 -23.86 0.73
C ILE A 24 5.13 -23.06 -0.43
N LEU A 25 5.14 -21.73 -0.28
CA LEU A 25 5.75 -20.81 -1.22
C LEU A 25 7.20 -20.55 -0.79
N TRP A 26 8.12 -20.99 -1.64
CA TRP A 26 9.55 -20.92 -1.44
C TRP A 26 10.17 -19.78 -2.24
N ILE A 27 11.22 -19.22 -1.68
CA ILE A 27 12.16 -18.34 -2.35
C ILE A 27 13.54 -18.86 -2.01
N GLU A 28 14.27 -19.28 -3.04
CA GLU A 28 15.53 -20.02 -2.86
C GLU A 28 15.28 -21.22 -1.91
N ASN A 29 15.96 -21.26 -0.76
CA ASN A 29 15.80 -22.30 0.26
C ASN A 29 15.06 -21.80 1.51
N GLN A 30 14.25 -20.75 1.37
CA GLN A 30 13.53 -20.11 2.47
C GLN A 30 12.02 -20.08 2.22
N VAL A 31 11.25 -20.24 3.28
CA VAL A 31 9.78 -20.24 3.25
C VAL A 31 9.27 -18.81 3.30
N LEU A 32 8.62 -18.37 2.23
CA LEU A 32 7.90 -17.11 2.19
C LEU A 32 6.51 -17.24 2.80
N ASP A 33 5.77 -18.30 2.48
CA ASP A 33 4.43 -18.56 3.01
C ASP A 33 4.20 -20.07 3.17
N ASP A 34 3.46 -20.46 4.20
CA ASP A 34 3.11 -21.84 4.50
C ASP A 34 1.60 -21.97 4.62
N THR A 35 0.93 -22.25 3.50
CA THR A 35 -0.54 -22.31 3.41
C THR A 35 -1.14 -23.54 4.10
N ASN A 36 -0.31 -24.50 4.53
CA ASN A 36 -0.75 -25.62 5.35
C ASN A 36 -1.07 -25.19 6.79
N MET A 37 -0.53 -24.05 7.23
CA MET A 37 -0.84 -23.48 8.54
C MET A 37 -2.21 -22.79 8.56
N LYS A 38 -2.93 -22.94 9.68
CA LYS A 38 -4.24 -22.30 9.85
C LYS A 38 -4.08 -20.78 9.94
N GLY A 39 -4.80 -20.04 9.10
CA GLY A 39 -4.86 -18.59 9.19
C GLY A 39 -5.18 -17.91 7.88
N LYS A 40 -5.90 -16.79 7.95
CA LYS A 40 -6.26 -15.99 6.76
C LYS A 40 -5.12 -15.08 6.28
N THR A 41 -4.15 -14.79 7.14
CA THR A 41 -3.06 -13.85 6.83
C THR A 41 -1.70 -14.54 6.74
N LEU A 42 -0.87 -14.02 5.84
CA LEU A 42 0.54 -14.41 5.66
C LEU A 42 1.28 -14.42 7.00
N GLY A 43 1.16 -13.35 7.78
CA GLY A 43 1.82 -13.24 9.09
C GLY A 43 1.39 -14.33 10.07
N ARG A 44 0.08 -14.66 10.12
CA ARG A 44 -0.44 -15.69 11.04
C ARG A 44 0.06 -17.09 10.66
N ARG A 45 0.16 -17.39 9.37
CA ARG A 45 0.69 -18.66 8.88
C ARG A 45 2.19 -18.79 9.12
N ARG A 46 2.96 -17.75 8.79
CA ARG A 46 4.41 -17.69 9.03
C ARG A 46 4.78 -17.88 10.51
N LEU A 47 4.01 -17.30 11.43
CA LEU A 47 4.23 -17.47 12.88
C LEU A 47 3.97 -18.89 13.39
N GLN A 48 3.11 -19.66 12.71
CA GLN A 48 2.76 -21.02 13.11
C GLN A 48 3.58 -22.08 12.37
N SER A 49 4.28 -21.70 11.30
CA SER A 49 5.02 -22.66 10.48
C SER A 49 6.11 -23.35 11.31
N PRO A 50 6.24 -24.68 11.24
CA PRO A 50 7.32 -25.40 11.91
C PRO A 50 8.68 -25.24 11.19
N MET A 51 8.68 -24.60 10.00
CA MET A 51 9.87 -24.41 9.19
C MET A 51 10.84 -23.42 9.83
N LYS A 52 12.11 -23.79 9.94
CA LYS A 52 13.15 -22.93 10.56
C LYS A 52 13.70 -21.88 9.59
N SER A 53 13.75 -22.21 8.30
CA SER A 53 14.27 -21.34 7.25
C SER A 53 13.16 -20.43 6.73
N ILE A 54 12.81 -19.40 7.49
CA ILE A 54 11.78 -18.42 7.08
C ILE A 54 12.41 -17.27 6.31
N TYR A 55 11.90 -16.95 5.12
CA TYR A 55 12.36 -15.84 4.31
C TYR A 55 12.14 -14.50 5.04
N PRO A 56 13.15 -13.64 5.23
CA PRO A 56 13.01 -12.42 6.00
C PRO A 56 12.26 -11.32 5.23
N ILE A 57 11.12 -10.87 5.78
CA ILE A 57 10.37 -9.73 5.26
C ILE A 57 10.80 -8.45 5.97
N LYS A 58 11.49 -7.55 5.25
CA LYS A 58 12.11 -6.34 5.83
C LYS A 58 11.18 -5.12 5.88
N TYR A 59 10.26 -5.03 4.93
CA TYR A 59 9.41 -3.85 4.76
C TYR A 59 7.94 -4.25 4.70
N MET A 60 7.09 -3.39 5.24
CA MET A 60 5.64 -3.53 5.23
C MET A 60 5.06 -2.26 4.62
N LEU A 61 4.42 -2.38 3.45
CA LEU A 61 3.73 -1.27 2.81
C LEU A 61 2.26 -1.38 3.17
N LYS A 62 1.77 -0.44 3.97
CA LYS A 62 0.44 -0.52 4.60
C LYS A 62 -0.70 -0.10 3.67
N ASP A 63 -0.41 0.71 2.67
CA ASP A 63 -1.42 1.34 1.83
C ASP A 63 -0.94 1.52 0.38
N ILE A 64 -1.87 1.93 -0.48
CA ILE A 64 -1.61 2.15 -1.90
C ILE A 64 -0.55 3.25 -2.13
N PRO A 65 -0.58 4.43 -1.49
CA PRO A 65 0.49 5.43 -1.64
C PRO A 65 1.89 4.87 -1.34
N SER A 66 2.05 4.18 -0.22
CA SER A 66 3.32 3.54 0.18
C SER A 66 3.77 2.51 -0.86
N TYR A 67 2.82 1.69 -1.34
CA TYR A 67 3.07 0.75 -2.42
C TYR A 67 3.50 1.43 -3.72
N LEU A 68 2.82 2.50 -4.15
CA LEU A 68 3.13 3.23 -5.38
C LEU A 68 4.51 3.87 -5.36
N ASN A 69 4.90 4.43 -4.20
CA ASN A 69 6.17 5.09 -3.96
C ASN A 69 7.36 4.13 -3.83
N HIS A 70 7.12 2.90 -3.39
CA HIS A 70 8.17 1.88 -3.29
C HIS A 70 8.70 1.45 -4.66
N GLN A 71 10.02 1.26 -4.80
CA GLN A 71 10.68 0.98 -6.09
C GLN A 71 10.83 -0.52 -6.42
N GLY A 72 10.50 -1.41 -5.48
CA GLY A 72 10.57 -2.86 -5.71
C GLY A 72 9.67 -3.34 -6.86
N LYS A 73 10.01 -4.50 -7.41
CA LYS A 73 9.28 -5.12 -8.54
C LYS A 73 8.33 -6.23 -8.11
N TYR A 74 8.66 -6.98 -7.07
CA TYR A 74 7.92 -8.16 -6.65
C TYR A 74 7.39 -8.00 -5.24
N TYR A 75 6.21 -8.53 -5.00
CA TYR A 75 5.49 -8.35 -3.75
C TYR A 75 4.66 -9.58 -3.43
N ILE A 76 4.38 -9.78 -2.15
CA ILE A 76 3.33 -10.67 -1.67
C ILE A 76 2.34 -9.87 -0.83
N ASP A 77 1.05 -10.09 -1.01
CA ASP A 77 0.03 -9.44 -0.21
C ASP A 77 -0.25 -10.18 1.11
N ASN A 78 -1.04 -9.58 1.99
CA ASN A 78 -1.34 -10.16 3.30
C ASN A 78 -2.15 -11.46 3.23
N SER A 79 -2.76 -11.79 2.09
CA SER A 79 -3.44 -13.07 1.89
C SER A 79 -2.50 -14.20 1.46
N GLY A 80 -1.28 -13.87 1.02
CA GLY A 80 -0.31 -14.80 0.46
C GLY A 80 -0.21 -14.75 -1.06
N TYR A 81 -0.87 -13.80 -1.73
CA TYR A 81 -0.84 -13.67 -3.18
C TYR A 81 0.45 -12.99 -3.63
N PHE A 82 1.31 -13.72 -4.33
CA PHE A 82 2.53 -13.19 -4.95
C PHE A 82 2.23 -12.54 -6.31
N PHE A 83 2.83 -11.37 -6.58
CA PHE A 83 2.61 -10.63 -7.81
C PHE A 83 3.78 -9.69 -8.17
N ARG A 84 3.85 -9.34 -9.45
CA ARG A 84 4.74 -8.31 -9.98
C ARG A 84 4.01 -6.97 -10.05
N LYS A 85 4.71 -5.90 -9.68
CA LYS A 85 4.26 -4.52 -9.81
C LYS A 85 4.40 -4.06 -11.26
N ASP A 86 3.28 -4.09 -11.97
CA ASP A 86 3.18 -3.60 -13.34
C ASP A 86 2.42 -2.27 -13.37
N LYS A 87 3.14 -1.17 -13.63
CA LYS A 87 2.53 0.16 -13.78
C LYS A 87 2.09 0.40 -15.23
N LYS A 88 0.79 0.47 -15.47
CA LYS A 88 0.21 0.53 -16.84
C LYS A 88 -0.48 1.85 -17.15
N TYR A 89 -1.09 2.48 -16.15
CA TYR A 89 -1.95 3.65 -16.39
C TYR A 89 -1.32 4.91 -15.82
N ASN A 90 -1.56 6.05 -16.46
CA ASN A 90 -1.23 7.35 -15.90
C ASN A 90 -2.51 7.93 -15.30
N ILE A 91 -2.48 8.24 -14.01
CA ILE A 91 -3.60 8.88 -13.33
C ILE A 91 -3.23 10.29 -12.86
N PRO A 92 -4.14 11.27 -12.93
CA PRO A 92 -3.86 12.64 -12.49
C PRO A 92 -3.61 12.71 -10.98
N LEU A 93 -2.67 13.57 -10.59
CA LEU A 93 -2.42 13.98 -9.21
C LEU A 93 -2.66 15.49 -9.13
N LYS A 94 -3.67 15.90 -8.37
CA LYS A 94 -4.06 17.31 -8.22
C LYS A 94 -3.94 17.75 -6.77
N TYR A 95 -3.54 19.00 -6.55
CA TYR A 95 -3.40 19.56 -5.20
C TYR A 95 -4.57 20.44 -4.82
N HIS A 96 -5.23 20.08 -3.74
CA HIS A 96 -6.40 20.75 -3.20
C HIS A 96 -6.14 21.28 -1.81
N LYS A 97 -6.76 22.42 -1.48
CA LYS A 97 -6.63 23.03 -0.16
C LYS A 97 -7.35 22.17 0.86
N ILE A 98 -6.72 21.95 2.01
CA ILE A 98 -7.35 21.32 3.17
C ILE A 98 -8.25 22.37 3.83
N LEU A 99 -9.54 22.07 3.94
CA LEU A 99 -10.55 22.99 4.48
C LEU A 99 -10.76 22.78 5.98
N ARG A 100 -10.72 21.52 6.42
CA ARG A 100 -10.93 21.15 7.82
C ARG A 100 -10.13 19.90 8.18
N VAL A 101 -9.62 19.88 9.40
CA VAL A 101 -8.85 18.76 9.98
C VAL A 101 -9.54 18.32 11.26
N ASP A 102 -10.13 17.14 11.26
CA ASP A 102 -10.75 16.55 12.45
C ASP A 102 -9.79 15.52 13.04
N LYS A 103 -9.16 15.86 14.17
CA LYS A 103 -8.28 14.93 14.91
C LYS A 103 -9.15 13.91 15.66
N LYS A 104 -8.98 12.62 15.36
CA LYS A 104 -9.59 11.50 16.08
C LYS A 104 -8.51 10.76 16.87
N VAL A 105 -8.94 9.88 17.78
CA VAL A 105 -8.03 9.09 18.63
C VAL A 105 -7.10 8.21 17.80
N ILE A 106 -7.59 7.63 16.69
CA ILE A 106 -6.87 6.65 15.88
C ILE A 106 -6.40 7.17 14.52
N ALA A 107 -6.85 8.35 14.10
CA ALA A 107 -6.56 8.90 12.77
C ALA A 107 -6.87 10.40 12.70
N THR A 108 -6.35 11.08 11.68
CA THR A 108 -6.75 12.43 11.30
C THR A 108 -7.63 12.37 10.07
N VAL A 109 -8.78 13.05 10.12
CA VAL A 109 -9.72 13.13 8.99
C VAL A 109 -9.58 14.50 8.32
N LEU A 110 -9.34 14.50 7.02
CA LEU A 110 -9.10 15.68 6.20
C LEU A 110 -10.30 15.92 5.28
N TRP A 111 -10.87 17.12 5.36
CA TRP A 111 -11.88 17.61 4.42
C TRP A 111 -11.19 18.48 3.38
N ILE A 112 -11.33 18.12 2.12
CA ILE A 112 -10.49 18.64 1.04
C ILE A 112 -11.39 19.36 0.05
N LYS A 113 -10.94 20.53 -0.41
CA LYS A 113 -11.68 21.33 -1.38
C LYS A 113 -11.93 20.54 -2.66
N ASP A 114 -13.14 20.66 -3.20
CA ASP A 114 -13.56 19.99 -4.45
C ASP A 114 -13.52 18.44 -4.39
N CYS A 115 -13.49 17.88 -3.18
CA CYS A 115 -13.65 16.45 -2.94
C CYS A 115 -14.97 16.19 -2.19
N PRO A 116 -15.83 15.26 -2.66
CA PRO A 116 -17.15 15.05 -2.07
C PRO A 116 -17.12 14.27 -0.75
N PHE A 117 -15.98 13.66 -0.38
CA PHE A 117 -15.82 12.86 0.82
C PHE A 117 -14.45 13.15 1.50
N PRO A 118 -14.34 12.90 2.81
CA PRO A 118 -13.09 13.11 3.54
C PRO A 118 -12.08 11.99 3.31
N PHE A 119 -10.82 12.28 3.61
CA PHE A 119 -9.70 11.32 3.56
C PHE A 119 -9.08 11.14 4.94
N THR A 120 -8.49 9.97 5.19
CA THR A 120 -7.88 9.65 6.49
C THR A 120 -6.37 9.56 6.41
N LEU A 121 -5.69 10.04 7.45
CA LEU A 121 -4.25 9.94 7.66
C LEU A 121 -3.99 9.24 9.01
N GLU A 122 -3.15 8.22 9.04
CA GLU A 122 -2.79 7.53 10.31
C GLU A 122 -2.08 8.46 11.29
N ARG A 123 -1.22 9.34 10.76
CA ARG A 123 -0.43 10.28 11.56
C ARG A 123 -1.14 11.63 11.65
N PRO A 124 -0.88 12.43 12.70
CA PRO A 124 -1.28 13.83 12.72
C PRO A 124 -0.76 14.57 11.49
N LEU A 125 -1.61 15.44 10.92
CA LEU A 125 -1.18 16.35 9.86
C LEU A 125 -0.12 17.31 10.44
N PRO A 126 1.05 17.46 9.80
CA PRO A 126 2.02 18.49 10.20
C PRO A 126 1.38 19.88 10.11
N GLU A 127 1.64 20.75 11.09
CA GLU A 127 0.96 22.06 11.20
C GLU A 127 1.22 22.97 10.00
N SER A 128 2.36 22.82 9.34
CA SER A 128 2.70 23.59 8.13
C SER A 128 1.93 23.15 6.88
N CYS A 129 1.37 21.95 6.86
CA CYS A 129 0.72 21.39 5.68
C CYS A 129 -0.71 21.91 5.53
N THR A 130 -0.98 22.65 4.45
CA THR A 130 -2.30 23.21 4.13
C THR A 130 -2.91 22.67 2.84
N TRP A 131 -2.16 21.83 2.10
CA TRP A 131 -2.56 21.23 0.84
C TRP A 131 -2.43 19.71 0.86
N ALA A 132 -3.26 19.05 0.07
CA ALA A 132 -3.28 17.61 -0.09
C ALA A 132 -3.22 17.24 -1.58
N GLY A 133 -2.31 16.33 -1.92
CA GLY A 133 -2.22 15.73 -3.24
C GLY A 133 -3.18 14.55 -3.34
N ILE A 134 -4.13 14.63 -4.26
CA ILE A 134 -5.17 13.63 -4.48
C ILE A 134 -4.99 12.98 -5.85
N LEU A 135 -4.92 11.65 -5.85
CA LEU A 135 -4.98 10.86 -7.07
C LEU A 135 -6.42 10.74 -7.55
N TYR A 136 -6.62 10.92 -8.86
CA TYR A 136 -7.92 10.84 -9.50
C TYR A 136 -8.05 9.56 -10.33
N ARG A 137 -9.15 8.83 -10.18
CA ARG A 137 -9.49 7.67 -11.00
C ARG A 137 -10.78 7.97 -11.75
N GLU A 138 -10.71 7.93 -13.08
CA GLU A 138 -11.88 8.19 -13.96
C GLU A 138 -12.55 9.54 -13.65
N GLY A 139 -11.76 10.56 -13.33
CA GLY A 139 -12.26 11.90 -12.98
C GLY A 139 -12.74 12.06 -11.53
N ILE A 140 -12.76 10.99 -10.74
CA ILE A 140 -13.22 10.99 -9.35
C ILE A 140 -12.01 11.02 -8.40
N PRO A 141 -11.99 11.87 -7.35
CA PRO A 141 -11.01 11.77 -6.27
C PRO A 141 -10.92 10.34 -5.75
N TRP A 142 -9.72 9.80 -5.51
CA TRP A 142 -9.58 8.39 -5.16
C TRP A 142 -8.72 8.16 -3.92
N ILE A 143 -7.48 8.65 -3.92
CA ILE A 143 -6.50 8.35 -2.86
C ILE A 143 -5.79 9.62 -2.44
N LEU A 144 -5.71 9.85 -1.13
CA LEU A 144 -4.77 10.80 -0.54
C LEU A 144 -3.34 10.28 -0.73
N TYR A 145 -2.57 10.97 -1.55
CA TYR A 145 -1.24 10.53 -1.97
C TYR A 145 -0.13 11.13 -1.13
N ASP A 146 -0.19 12.45 -0.90
CA ASP A 146 0.72 13.17 0.00
C ASP A 146 0.06 14.46 0.52
N VAL A 147 0.77 15.15 1.41
CA VAL A 147 0.41 16.47 1.94
C VAL A 147 1.57 17.44 1.69
N SER A 148 1.27 18.74 1.61
CA SER A 148 2.27 19.77 1.38
C SER A 148 1.90 21.10 2.02
N GLU A 149 2.93 21.93 2.25
CA GLU A 149 2.79 23.28 2.78
C GLU A 149 2.13 24.21 1.77
N ASP A 150 2.56 24.12 0.51
CA ASP A 150 2.08 24.92 -0.61
C ASP A 150 1.33 24.09 -1.66
N LYS A 151 0.58 24.79 -2.53
CA LYS A 151 -0.03 24.17 -3.72
C LYS A 151 1.06 23.78 -4.71
N LYS A 152 1.25 22.47 -4.90
CA LYS A 152 2.10 21.95 -5.98
C LYS A 152 1.34 21.95 -7.31
N LYS A 153 2.10 21.94 -8.41
CA LYS A 153 1.55 21.81 -9.76
C LYS A 153 0.83 20.46 -9.92
N ASP A 154 -0.26 20.46 -10.68
CA ASP A 154 -0.92 19.24 -11.10
C ASP A 154 0.03 18.39 -11.96
N THR A 155 0.14 17.12 -11.62
CA THR A 155 1.00 16.15 -12.30
C THR A 155 0.24 14.85 -12.50
N TRP A 156 0.96 13.75 -12.74
CA TRP A 156 0.39 12.42 -12.84
C TRP A 156 1.27 11.41 -12.10
N ARG A 157 0.70 10.26 -11.80
CA ARG A 157 1.44 9.09 -11.31
C ARG A 157 1.16 7.91 -12.22
N LYS A 158 2.23 7.21 -12.60
CA LYS A 158 2.09 5.89 -13.20
C LYS A 158 1.68 4.93 -12.11
N VAL A 159 0.53 4.32 -12.29
CA VAL A 159 -0.03 3.30 -11.41
C VAL A 159 0.06 1.96 -12.07
#